data_AF-A0A4Y9XKV8-F1
#
_entry.id   AF-A0A4Y9XKV8-F1
#
_cell.length_a   1.000
_cell.length_b   1.000
_cell.length_c   1.000
_cell.angle_alpha   90.00
_cell.angle_beta   90.00
_cell.angle_gamma   90.00
#
_symmetry.space_group_name_H-M   'P 1'
#
loop_
_entity.id
_entity.type
_entity.pdbx_description
1 polymer ?
#
loop_
_entity_poly.entity_id
_entity_poly.type
_entity_poly.pdbx_seq_one_letter_code
_entity_poly.pdbx_strand_id
1 'polypeptide(L)'
;MFMNKLATALLLAVASSVASVAAGDVHVARATWNPKILSPNTQTVWVRGHMYSVTWDASNPLASVTNPNGTLTLGKTGQQGVVTLSGGFPLADGSVQITVPSNIDAGTDYIITLYGDSGNTSDDFTIQ
;
A
#
# COMPACT_ATOMS: atom_id res chain seq x y z
N MET A 1 -24.61 82.62 -24.81
CA MET A 1 -25.45 82.31 -25.99
C MET A 1 -24.56 81.62 -27.02
N PHE A 2 -25.09 80.60 -27.72
CA PHE A 2 -24.43 79.62 -28.62
C PHE A 2 -23.72 78.46 -27.89
N MET A 3 -24.21 77.21 -27.82
CA MET A 3 -24.93 76.26 -28.70
C MET A 3 -24.00 75.18 -29.28
N ASN A 4 -24.16 73.98 -28.70
CA ASN A 4 -24.05 72.61 -29.21
C ASN A 4 -23.04 72.28 -30.33
N LYS A 5 -22.10 71.36 -30.04
CA LYS A 5 -21.64 70.38 -31.02
C LYS A 5 -21.57 68.98 -30.37
N LEU A 6 -22.47 68.13 -30.86
CA LEU A 6 -22.56 66.69 -30.65
C LEU A 6 -21.21 66.02 -30.90
N ALA A 7 -20.70 65.25 -29.94
CA ALA A 7 -19.54 64.39 -30.15
C ALA A 7 -19.81 62.98 -29.58
N THR A 8 -20.07 62.08 -30.52
CA THR A 8 -19.53 60.71 -30.59
C THR A 8 -19.86 59.74 -29.46
N ALA A 9 -20.77 58.82 -29.76
CA ALA A 9 -20.95 57.56 -29.06
C ALA A 9 -19.68 56.69 -29.18
N LEU A 10 -19.22 56.13 -28.06
CA LEU A 10 -18.31 55.00 -28.08
C LEU A 10 -18.79 53.98 -27.04
N LEU A 11 -19.33 52.87 -27.54
CA LEU A 11 -19.62 51.67 -26.76
C LEU A 11 -18.32 51.12 -26.17
N LEU A 12 -18.30 50.88 -24.86
CA LEU A 12 -17.38 49.91 -24.27
C LEU A 12 -18.21 48.86 -23.53
N ALA A 13 -18.38 47.71 -24.20
CA ALA A 13 -18.85 46.49 -23.59
C ALA A 13 -17.75 45.98 -22.64
N VAL A 14 -18.02 45.97 -21.34
CA VAL A 14 -17.16 45.29 -20.36
C VAL A 14 -17.49 43.81 -20.44
N ALA A 15 -16.64 43.03 -21.11
CA ALA A 15 -16.70 41.59 -21.09
C ALA A 15 -16.07 41.08 -19.78
N SER A 16 -16.90 40.62 -18.85
CA SER A 16 -16.45 39.93 -17.64
C SER A 16 -15.89 38.57 -18.01
N SER A 17 -14.57 38.41 -18.01
CA SER A 17 -13.92 37.11 -18.18
C SER A 17 -14.03 36.32 -16.89
N VAL A 18 -14.91 35.31 -16.87
CA VAL A 18 -14.86 34.23 -15.88
C VAL A 18 -13.67 33.33 -16.24
N ALA A 19 -12.59 33.41 -15.46
CA ALA A 19 -11.51 32.45 -15.51
C ALA A 19 -11.98 31.15 -14.85
N SER A 20 -12.40 30.17 -15.65
CA SER A 20 -12.60 28.81 -15.18
C SER A 20 -11.23 28.21 -14.86
N VAL A 21 -10.85 28.19 -13.58
CA VAL A 21 -9.76 27.33 -13.12
C VAL A 21 -10.27 25.91 -13.23
N ALA A 22 -9.94 25.24 -14.34
CA ALA A 22 -9.98 23.79 -14.39
C ALA A 22 -8.90 23.32 -13.41
N ALA A 23 -9.29 23.01 -12.18
CA ALA A 23 -8.50 22.15 -11.32
C ALA A 23 -8.43 20.80 -12.06
N GLY A 24 -7.38 20.61 -12.85
CA GLY A 24 -7.08 19.30 -13.39
C GLY A 24 -6.84 18.40 -12.19
N ASP A 25 -7.70 17.41 -11.98
CA ASP A 25 -7.49 16.38 -11.00
C ASP A 25 -6.15 15.71 -11.34
N VAL A 26 -5.08 16.10 -10.66
CA VAL A 26 -3.85 15.33 -10.65
C VAL A 26 -4.18 14.07 -9.88
N HIS A 27 -4.73 13.08 -10.59
CA HIS A 27 -4.74 11.69 -10.16
C HIS A 27 -3.28 11.26 -10.12
N VAL A 28 -2.57 11.61 -9.04
CA VAL A 28 -1.34 10.93 -8.67
C VAL A 28 -1.78 9.51 -8.41
N ALA A 29 -1.56 8.61 -9.37
CA ALA A 29 -1.66 7.18 -9.14
C ALA A 29 -0.77 6.89 -7.93
N ARG A 30 -1.39 6.60 -6.78
CA ARG A 30 -0.66 6.22 -5.57
C ARG A 30 0.01 4.90 -5.90
N ALA A 31 1.33 4.95 -6.12
CA ALA A 31 2.10 3.77 -6.43
C ALA A 31 2.14 2.93 -5.15
N THR A 32 1.47 1.78 -5.17
CA THR A 32 1.35 0.87 -4.03
C THR A 32 2.55 -0.08 -4.01
N TRP A 33 3.27 -0.13 -2.90
CA TRP A 33 4.37 -1.08 -2.75
C TRP A 33 3.83 -2.45 -2.31
N ASN A 34 4.22 -3.49 -3.06
CA ASN A 34 3.79 -4.87 -2.86
C ASN A 34 5.01 -5.82 -2.91
N PRO A 35 5.84 -5.85 -1.86
CA PRO A 35 7.05 -6.66 -1.85
C PRO A 35 6.72 -8.16 -1.83
N LYS A 36 7.39 -8.95 -2.69
CA LYS A 36 7.19 -10.39 -2.79
C LYS A 36 7.81 -11.11 -1.59
N ILE A 37 7.05 -11.93 -0.89
CA ILE A 37 7.58 -12.84 0.15
C ILE A 37 8.47 -13.92 -0.50
N LEU A 38 9.65 -14.13 0.07
CA LEU A 38 10.64 -15.13 -0.36
C LEU A 38 10.67 -16.36 0.56
N SER A 39 10.41 -16.15 1.86
CA SER A 39 10.28 -17.18 2.89
C SER A 39 9.21 -16.74 3.89
N PRO A 40 8.25 -17.61 4.27
CA PRO A 40 8.14 -19.02 3.88
C PRO A 40 7.72 -19.19 2.41
N ASN A 41 7.94 -20.40 1.89
CA ASN A 41 7.54 -20.86 0.56
C ASN A 41 7.14 -22.35 0.62
N THR A 42 6.78 -22.95 -0.53
CA THR A 42 6.33 -24.35 -0.64
C THR A 42 7.25 -25.41 -0.05
N GLN A 43 8.55 -25.14 0.10
CA GLN A 43 9.52 -26.07 0.70
C GLN A 43 9.72 -25.84 2.21
N THR A 44 9.06 -24.83 2.77
CA THR A 44 9.24 -24.42 4.16
C THR A 44 8.42 -25.30 5.11
N VAL A 45 9.10 -25.76 6.17
CA VAL A 45 8.47 -26.46 7.30
C VAL A 45 8.85 -25.74 8.58
N TRP A 46 7.86 -25.23 9.30
CA TRP A 46 8.03 -24.59 10.60
C TRP A 46 7.49 -25.45 11.73
N VAL A 47 8.10 -25.33 12.90
CA VAL A 47 7.67 -25.98 14.13
C VAL A 47 6.93 -24.97 15.01
N ARG A 48 5.79 -25.38 15.56
CA ARG A 48 5.00 -24.58 16.49
C ARG A 48 5.82 -24.14 17.70
N GLY A 49 5.64 -22.89 18.13
CA GLY A 49 6.37 -22.29 19.25
C GLY A 49 7.81 -21.87 18.95
N HIS A 50 8.35 -22.18 17.77
CA HIS A 50 9.69 -21.79 17.37
C HIS A 50 9.71 -20.43 16.65
N MET A 51 10.90 -19.83 16.60
CA MET A 51 11.12 -18.56 15.93
C MET A 51 11.66 -18.77 14.52
N TYR A 52 11.14 -18.03 13.56
CA TYR A 52 11.59 -18.04 12.17
C TYR A 52 11.65 -16.62 11.61
N SER A 53 12.47 -16.43 10.58
CA SER A 53 12.50 -15.19 9.82
C SER A 53 11.56 -15.29 8.62
N VAL A 54 10.66 -14.32 8.51
CA VAL A 54 9.93 -14.04 7.28
C VAL A 54 10.75 -13.05 6.49
N THR A 55 10.98 -13.33 5.21
CA THR A 55 11.81 -12.49 4.33
C THR A 55 11.07 -12.13 3.06
N TRP A 56 11.27 -10.93 2.54
CA TRP A 56 10.67 -10.44 1.30
C TRP A 56 11.68 -9.63 0.48
N ASP A 57 11.37 -9.45 -0.80
CA ASP A 57 12.16 -8.60 -1.69
C ASP A 57 11.92 -7.11 -1.39
N ALA A 58 12.92 -6.46 -0.80
CA ALA A 58 12.92 -5.04 -0.48
C ALA A 58 13.76 -4.18 -1.45
N SER A 59 14.18 -4.72 -2.59
CA SER A 59 15.12 -4.04 -3.51
C SER A 59 14.56 -2.80 -4.21
N ASN A 60 13.24 -2.68 -4.33
CA ASN A 60 12.57 -1.59 -5.06
C ASN A 60 11.47 -0.90 -4.20
N PRO A 61 11.84 -0.20 -3.12
CA PRO A 61 10.88 0.64 -2.42
C PRO A 61 10.47 1.78 -3.37
N LEU A 62 9.17 1.96 -3.57
CA LEU A 62 8.67 3.06 -4.38
C LEU A 62 9.09 4.39 -3.73
N ALA A 63 9.44 5.40 -4.54
CA ALA A 63 9.88 6.71 -4.02
C ALA A 63 8.83 7.41 -3.12
N SER A 64 7.58 6.94 -3.15
CA SER A 64 6.44 7.49 -2.41
C SER A 64 5.64 6.40 -1.67
N VAL A 65 6.31 5.52 -0.92
CA VAL A 65 5.61 4.59 0.00
C VAL A 65 4.82 5.41 1.02
N THR A 66 3.50 5.28 1.03
CA THR A 66 2.62 6.03 1.95
C THR A 66 2.53 5.36 3.32
N ASN A 67 2.73 4.05 3.38
CA ASN A 67 2.81 3.27 4.61
C ASN A 67 4.12 2.45 4.63
N PRO A 68 5.19 2.96 5.27
CA PRO A 68 6.48 2.28 5.31
C PRO A 68 6.54 1.15 6.33
N ASN A 69 5.50 0.98 7.15
CA ASN A 69 5.45 -0.01 8.22
C ASN A 69 4.63 -1.23 7.80
N GLY A 70 5.18 -2.40 8.08
CA GLY A 70 4.60 -3.69 7.75
C GLY A 70 3.78 -4.28 8.89
N THR A 71 2.82 -5.14 8.52
CA THR A 71 2.14 -6.08 9.43
C THR A 71 2.15 -7.46 8.81
N LEU A 72 2.54 -8.47 9.58
CA LEU A 72 2.51 -9.87 9.17
C LEU A 72 1.38 -10.61 9.86
N THR A 73 0.62 -11.34 9.07
CA THR A 73 -0.41 -12.25 9.58
C THR A 73 -0.17 -13.66 9.09
N LEU A 74 -0.64 -14.62 9.89
CA LEU A 74 -0.76 -16.03 9.56
C LEU A 74 -2.22 -16.34 9.22
N GLY A 75 -2.41 -17.15 8.20
CA GLY A 75 -3.70 -17.72 7.84
C GLY A 75 -3.54 -19.09 7.20
N LYS A 76 -4.62 -19.57 6.61
CA LYS A 76 -4.65 -20.76 5.77
C LYS A 76 -5.18 -20.41 4.38
N THR A 77 -4.93 -21.25 3.39
CA THR A 77 -5.45 -21.08 2.04
C THR A 77 -6.98 -20.95 2.07
N GLY A 78 -7.49 -19.85 1.52
CA GLY A 78 -8.91 -19.48 1.58
C GLY A 78 -9.34 -18.69 2.82
N GLN A 79 -8.49 -18.53 3.83
CA GLN A 79 -8.75 -17.76 5.05
C GLN A 79 -7.49 -17.00 5.52
N GLN A 80 -7.30 -15.80 4.95
CA GLN A 80 -6.17 -14.91 5.27
C GLN A 80 -6.38 -14.14 6.58
N GLY A 81 -5.30 -13.63 7.17
CA GLY A 81 -5.39 -12.61 8.22
C GLY A 81 -5.92 -13.09 9.57
N VAL A 82 -5.82 -14.38 9.88
CA VAL A 82 -6.42 -14.97 11.09
C VAL A 82 -5.68 -14.57 12.36
N VAL A 83 -4.36 -14.59 12.33
CA VAL A 83 -3.51 -14.27 13.49
C VAL A 83 -2.48 -13.24 13.09
N THR A 84 -2.37 -12.13 13.82
CA THR A 84 -1.25 -11.18 13.63
C THR A 84 -0.02 -11.73 14.35
N LEU A 85 1.09 -11.89 13.61
CA LEU A 85 2.36 -12.40 14.15
C LEU A 85 3.31 -11.28 14.57
N SER A 86 3.32 -10.17 13.82
CA SER A 86 4.17 -9.01 14.08
C SER A 86 3.62 -7.79 13.35
N GLY A 87 3.93 -6.59 13.83
CA GLY A 87 3.51 -5.35 13.19
C GLY A 87 4.37 -4.15 13.59
N GLY A 88 4.33 -3.11 12.77
CA GLY A 88 5.05 -1.86 12.99
C GLY A 88 6.52 -1.88 12.56
N PHE A 89 7.03 -2.99 12.02
CA PHE A 89 8.40 -3.08 11.53
C PHE A 89 8.56 -2.34 10.18
N PRO A 90 9.73 -1.75 9.89
CA PRO A 90 9.99 -1.16 8.58
C PRO A 90 9.96 -2.22 7.47
N LEU A 91 9.16 -2.00 6.42
CA LEU A 91 9.16 -2.88 5.25
C LEU A 91 10.51 -2.86 4.51
N ALA A 92 11.29 -1.78 4.67
CA ALA A 92 12.62 -1.68 4.08
C ALA A 92 13.64 -2.66 4.67
N ASP A 93 13.37 -3.25 5.84
CA ASP A 93 14.27 -4.20 6.49
C ASP A 93 14.37 -5.53 5.73
N GLY A 94 13.42 -5.83 4.84
CA GLY A 94 13.40 -7.05 4.02
C GLY A 94 13.15 -8.33 4.83
N SER A 95 13.08 -8.24 6.16
CA SER A 95 12.82 -9.38 7.02
C SER A 95 12.31 -8.97 8.39
N VAL A 96 11.63 -9.90 9.06
CA VAL A 96 11.32 -9.79 10.49
C VAL A 96 11.26 -11.17 11.11
N GLN A 97 11.69 -11.28 12.37
CA GLN A 97 11.60 -12.52 13.13
C GLN A 97 10.23 -12.61 13.81
N ILE A 98 9.60 -13.78 13.73
CA ILE A 98 8.31 -14.06 14.36
C ILE A 98 8.39 -15.33 15.20
N THR A 99 7.45 -15.50 16.12
CA THR A 99 7.21 -16.76 16.82
C THR A 99 5.97 -17.42 16.25
N VAL A 100 6.07 -18.68 15.86
CA VAL A 100 4.92 -19.46 15.39
C VAL A 100 4.03 -19.77 16.60
N PRO A 101 2.71 -19.49 16.55
CA PRO A 101 1.81 -19.84 17.64
C PRO A 101 1.93 -21.32 18.03
N SER A 102 1.98 -21.62 19.32
CA SER A 102 2.08 -23.01 19.80
C SER A 102 0.75 -23.74 19.77
N ASN A 103 -0.36 -23.00 19.76
CA ASN A 103 -1.74 -23.47 19.89
C ASN A 103 -2.50 -23.47 18.56
N ILE A 104 -1.85 -23.92 17.49
CA ILE A 104 -2.47 -24.16 16.19
C ILE A 104 -2.27 -25.61 15.78
N ASP A 105 -3.16 -26.11 14.92
CA ASP A 105 -3.04 -27.45 14.37
C ASP A 105 -1.85 -27.55 13.42
N ALA A 106 -1.39 -28.77 13.14
CA ALA A 106 -0.46 -29.00 12.05
C ALA A 106 -1.18 -28.93 10.70
N GLY A 107 -0.48 -28.56 9.64
CA GLY A 107 -1.07 -28.43 8.31
C GLY A 107 -0.06 -28.00 7.25
N THR A 108 -0.45 -28.17 5.99
CA THR A 108 0.37 -27.90 4.80
C THR A 108 -0.16 -26.73 3.96
N ASP A 109 -1.24 -26.11 4.44
CA ASP A 109 -2.03 -25.07 3.79
C ASP A 109 -1.85 -23.70 4.45
N TYR A 110 -0.75 -23.49 5.19
CA TYR A 110 -0.50 -22.22 5.86
C TYR A 110 0.02 -21.18 4.88
N ILE A 111 -0.38 -19.94 5.10
CA ILE A 111 0.09 -18.78 4.32
C ILE A 111 0.45 -17.63 5.25
N ILE A 112 1.43 -16.85 4.82
CA ILE A 112 1.78 -15.57 5.43
C ILE A 112 1.28 -14.45 4.54
N THR A 113 0.64 -13.44 5.12
CA THR A 113 0.31 -12.19 4.41
C THR A 113 1.07 -11.02 5.03
N LEU A 114 1.84 -10.32 4.20
CA LEU A 114 2.55 -9.09 4.54
C LEU A 114 1.74 -7.88 4.05
N TYR A 115 1.32 -7.03 4.98
CA TYR A 115 0.57 -5.82 4.70
C TYR A 115 1.44 -4.57 4.83
N GLY A 116 1.34 -3.68 3.86
CA GLY A 116 1.85 -2.30 3.86
C GLY A 116 0.79 -1.36 3.29
N ASP A 117 1.06 -0.75 2.13
CA ASP A 117 0.03 -0.08 1.31
C ASP A 117 -0.90 -1.10 0.59
N SER A 118 -0.41 -2.32 0.36
CA SER A 118 -1.18 -3.50 -0.11
C SER A 118 -0.75 -4.76 0.62
N GLY A 119 -1.46 -5.87 0.37
CA GLY A 119 -1.09 -7.20 0.86
C GLY A 119 -0.32 -8.02 -0.17
N ASN A 120 0.75 -8.69 0.27
CA ASN A 120 1.42 -9.78 -0.45
C ASN A 120 1.22 -11.09 0.32
N THR A 121 0.81 -12.16 -0.34
CA THR A 121 0.62 -13.47 0.28
C THR A 121 1.68 -14.43 -0.24
N SER A 122 2.28 -15.22 0.66
CA SER A 122 3.25 -16.26 0.32
C SER A 122 2.62 -17.41 -0.45
N ASP A 123 3.45 -18.31 -0.98
CA ASP A 123 2.98 -19.65 -1.30
C ASP A 123 2.58 -20.40 -0.02
N ASP A 124 1.80 -21.47 -0.18
CA ASP A 124 1.44 -22.40 0.90
C ASP A 124 2.71 -23.04 1.50
N PHE A 125 2.73 -23.26 2.82
CA PHE A 125 3.83 -23.92 3.52
C PHE A 125 3.33 -24.78 4.69
N THR A 126 4.25 -25.55 5.27
CA THR A 126 3.92 -26.51 6.34
C THR A 126 4.22 -25.96 7.73
N ILE A 127 3.30 -26.15 8.67
CA ILE A 127 3.53 -26.01 10.11
C ILE A 127 3.25 -27.36 10.79
N GLN A 128 4.16 -27.79 11.67
CA GLN A 128 4.07 -29.06 12.42
C GLN A 128 4.27 -28.90 13.93
#